data_AF-V4A0X7-F1
#
_entry.id   AF-V4A0X7-F1
#
_cell.length_a   1.000
_cell.length_b   1.000
_cell.length_c   1.000
_cell.angle_alpha   90.00
_cell.angle_beta   90.00
_cell.angle_gamma   90.00
#
_symmetry.space_group_name_H-M   'P 1'
#
loop_
_entity.id
_entity.type
_entity.pdbx_description
1 polymer ?
#
loop_
_entity_poly.entity_id
_entity_poly.type
_entity_poly.pdbx_seq_one_letter_code
_entity_poly.pdbx_strand_id
1 'polypeptide(L)'
;MFFQPIPAKDKITFTNRIGKKKNGIKIRFRNGFCHDVLTSVDIQEIVKAGGRIIKILDGIVYEENFKTPPYRDYILILRDLRNKYKREDNIVGSNCMKLLGNSLYGKSIQKDINTSRHLWSEVTLKANFDSHVIHYEKVNDSQYIVEINEEEKEFDCTPPKST
;
A
#
# COMPACT_ATOMS: atom_id res chain seq x y z
N MET A 1 1.50 -0.34 -9.42
CA MET A 1 0.10 -0.14 -9.01
C MET A 1 0.08 0.80 -7.80
N PHE A 2 -0.55 1.98 -7.91
CA PHE A 2 -0.65 2.95 -6.82
C PHE A 2 -2.02 2.79 -6.13
N PHE A 3 -2.03 2.48 -4.84
CA PHE A 3 -3.20 2.69 -3.98
C PHE A 3 -2.96 3.97 -3.21
N GLN A 4 -3.50 5.09 -3.74
CA GLN A 4 -3.51 6.37 -3.06
C GLN A 4 -4.60 6.43 -1.98
N PRO A 5 -4.46 7.33 -0.99
CA PRO A 5 -5.35 7.38 0.15
C PRO A 5 -6.76 7.76 -0.29
N ILE A 6 -7.74 7.06 0.29
CA ILE A 6 -9.17 7.39 0.27
C ILE A 6 -9.29 8.92 0.34
N PRO A 7 -10.00 9.57 -0.61
CA PRO A 7 -10.09 11.03 -0.59
C PRO A 7 -10.69 11.46 0.75
N ALA A 8 -10.00 12.38 1.43
CA ALA A 8 -10.25 12.70 2.83
C ALA A 8 -11.74 12.97 3.09
N LYS A 9 -12.33 12.15 3.96
CA LYS A 9 -13.73 12.26 4.39
C LYS A 9 -13.82 13.32 5.47
N ASP A 10 -14.04 14.56 5.06
CA ASP A 10 -14.24 15.66 6.00
C ASP A 10 -15.68 15.72 6.49
N LYS A 11 -15.86 15.87 7.80
CA LYS A 11 -17.13 16.33 8.36
C LYS A 11 -17.28 17.81 8.03
N ILE A 12 -18.20 18.15 7.14
CA ILE A 12 -18.48 19.54 6.79
C ILE A 12 -19.95 19.89 6.99
N THR A 13 -20.18 21.13 7.43
CA THR A 13 -21.50 21.74 7.43
C THR A 13 -21.70 22.41 6.07
N PHE A 14 -22.70 21.97 5.32
CA PHE A 14 -23.04 22.57 4.02
C PHE A 14 -24.51 22.96 3.96
N THR A 15 -24.79 24.02 3.22
CA THR A 15 -26.14 24.48 2.97
C THR A 15 -26.74 23.66 1.82
N ASN A 16 -27.88 23.01 2.03
CA ASN A 16 -28.57 22.30 0.96
C ASN A 16 -29.22 23.29 -0.03
N ARG A 17 -29.77 22.79 -1.14
CA ARG A 17 -30.48 23.61 -2.15
C ARG A 17 -31.68 24.40 -1.59
N ILE A 18 -32.13 24.09 -0.38
CA ILE A 18 -33.28 24.70 0.32
C ILE A 18 -32.79 25.70 1.39
N GLY A 19 -31.50 26.02 1.44
CA GLY A 19 -30.94 26.98 2.41
C GLY A 19 -30.74 26.43 3.83
N LYS A 20 -31.02 25.14 4.08
CA LYS A 20 -30.82 24.53 5.41
C LYS A 20 -29.39 24.03 5.57
N LYS A 21 -28.73 24.42 6.66
CA LYS A 21 -27.42 23.87 7.07
C LYS A 21 -27.60 22.42 7.48
N LYS A 22 -26.86 21.51 6.84
CA LYS A 22 -26.76 20.10 7.18
C LYS A 22 -25.31 19.74 7.46
N ASN A 23 -25.10 18.91 8.49
CA ASN A 23 -23.82 18.27 8.72
C ASN A 23 -23.78 16.97 7.91
N GLY A 24 -22.71 16.77 7.15
CA GLY A 24 -22.50 15.54 6.41
C GLY A 24 -21.03 15.28 6.13
N ILE A 25 -20.73 14.05 5.74
CA ILE A 25 -19.41 13.68 5.24
C ILE A 25 -19.41 13.98 3.74
N LYS A 26 -18.53 14.87 3.29
CA LYS A 26 -18.33 15.14 1.86
C LYS A 26 -16.88 14.91 1.50
N ILE A 27 -16.70 14.28 0.34
CA ILE A 27 -15.40 14.18 -0.30
C ILE A 27 -15.05 15.57 -0.84
N ARG A 28 -14.01 16.20 -0.29
CA ARG A 28 -13.53 17.50 -0.78
C ARG A 28 -12.44 17.31 -1.82
N PHE A 29 -12.74 17.66 -3.06
CA PHE A 29 -11.72 17.96 -4.05
C PHE A 29 -11.26 19.40 -3.84
N ARG A 30 -9.95 19.63 -3.66
CA ARG A 30 -9.39 20.98 -3.40
C ARG A 30 -9.85 22.03 -4.44
N ASN A 31 -10.03 21.61 -5.70
CA ASN A 31 -10.44 22.48 -6.82
C ASN A 31 -11.72 22.03 -7.53
N GLY A 32 -12.50 21.11 -6.94
CA GLY A 32 -13.68 20.52 -7.59
C GLY A 32 -13.37 19.48 -8.70
N PHE A 33 -12.10 19.32 -9.07
CA PHE A 33 -11.62 18.31 -10.03
C PHE A 33 -10.69 17.30 -9.35
N CYS A 34 -10.68 16.07 -9.88
CA CYS A 34 -9.80 14.97 -9.47
C CYS A 34 -9.20 14.34 -10.73
N HIS A 35 -7.87 14.28 -10.77
CA HIS A 35 -7.10 13.64 -11.83
C HIS A 35 -6.20 12.60 -11.18
N ASP A 36 -6.72 11.38 -11.01
CA ASP A 36 -6.05 10.32 -10.26
C ASP A 36 -6.46 8.92 -10.78
N VAL A 37 -5.72 7.89 -10.36
CA VAL A 37 -6.05 6.48 -10.54
C VAL A 37 -7.00 6.07 -9.42
N LEU A 38 -8.25 5.82 -9.77
CA LEU A 38 -9.32 5.53 -8.81
C LEU A 38 -9.81 4.09 -8.94
N THR A 39 -10.10 3.44 -7.81
CA THR A 39 -10.78 2.14 -7.83
C THR A 39 -12.25 2.31 -8.18
N SER A 40 -12.89 1.23 -8.61
CA SER A 40 -14.34 1.22 -8.86
C SER A 40 -15.15 1.63 -7.62
N VAL A 41 -14.67 1.29 -6.42
CA VAL A 41 -15.28 1.68 -5.14
C VAL A 41 -15.17 3.19 -4.93
N ASP A 42 -14.00 3.78 -5.16
CA ASP A 42 -13.79 5.23 -5.02
C ASP A 42 -14.66 6.00 -6.01
N ILE A 43 -14.72 5.55 -7.27
CA ILE A 43 -15.58 6.15 -8.30
C ILE A 43 -17.05 6.10 -7.86
N GLN A 44 -17.52 4.97 -7.32
CA GLN A 44 -18.88 4.86 -6.81
C GLN A 44 -19.15 5.82 -5.65
N GLU A 45 -18.21 5.97 -4.70
CA GLU A 45 -18.35 6.93 -3.61
C GLU A 45 -18.43 8.37 -4.12
N ILE A 46 -17.60 8.73 -5.11
CA ILE A 46 -17.59 10.06 -5.72
C ILE A 46 -18.90 10.35 -6.45
N VAL A 47 -19.41 9.39 -7.24
CA VAL A 47 -20.69 9.53 -7.95
C VAL A 47 -21.85 9.65 -6.95
N LYS A 48 -21.85 8.86 -5.85
CA LYS A 48 -22.84 8.99 -4.76
C LYS A 48 -22.80 10.37 -4.10
N ALA A 49 -21.62 10.98 -4.02
CA ALA A 49 -21.45 12.34 -3.51
C ALA A 49 -21.86 13.44 -4.52
N GLY A 50 -22.30 13.08 -5.73
CA GLY A 50 -22.73 13.99 -6.80
C GLY A 50 -21.62 14.39 -7.77
N GLY A 51 -20.46 13.73 -7.73
CA GLY A 51 -19.40 13.88 -8.71
C GLY A 51 -19.81 13.34 -10.08
N ARG A 52 -19.12 13.82 -11.12
CA ARG A 52 -19.32 13.37 -12.51
C ARG A 52 -17.98 12.95 -13.10
N ILE A 53 -17.98 11.83 -13.80
CA ILE A 53 -16.81 11.38 -14.56
C ILE A 53 -16.74 12.23 -15.82
N ILE A 54 -15.66 12.98 -16.00
CA ILE A 54 -15.46 13.85 -17.16
C ILE A 54 -14.77 13.09 -18.29
N LYS A 55 -13.73 12.33 -17.95
CA LYS A 55 -12.90 11.57 -18.89
C LYS A 55 -12.29 10.36 -18.19
N ILE A 56 -12.26 9.22 -18.87
CA ILE A 56 -11.48 8.05 -18.50
C ILE A 56 -10.33 7.98 -19.50
N LEU A 57 -9.09 7.89 -19.00
CA LEU A 57 -7.90 7.80 -19.86
C LEU A 57 -7.58 6.35 -20.18
N ASP A 58 -7.44 5.55 -19.14
CA ASP A 58 -7.10 4.13 -19.21
C ASP A 58 -7.64 3.42 -17.95
N GLY A 59 -7.74 2.10 -17.96
CA GLY A 59 -8.25 1.35 -16.82
C GLY A 59 -8.04 -0.17 -16.93
N ILE A 60 -7.90 -0.79 -15.77
CA ILE A 60 -7.84 -2.25 -15.64
C ILE A 60 -9.19 -2.73 -15.10
N VAL A 61 -9.78 -3.71 -15.78
CA VAL A 61 -11.02 -4.35 -15.35
C VAL A 61 -10.73 -5.80 -15.02
N TYR A 62 -11.09 -6.22 -13.81
CA TYR A 62 -11.09 -7.62 -13.43
C TYR A 62 -12.40 -8.26 -13.90
N GLU A 63 -12.33 -9.14 -14.89
CA GLU A 63 -13.50 -9.79 -15.48
C GLU A 63 -14.22 -10.70 -14.48
N GLU A 64 -13.46 -11.38 -13.64
CA GLU A 64 -13.99 -12.24 -12.58
C GLU A 64 -13.51 -11.79 -11.21
N ASN A 65 -14.45 -11.71 -10.28
CA ASN A 65 -14.14 -11.57 -8.87
C ASN A 65 -13.99 -12.96 -8.25
N PHE A 66 -13.11 -13.09 -7.27
CA PHE A 66 -13.02 -14.30 -6.46
C PHE A 66 -14.37 -14.56 -5.77
N LYS A 67 -14.96 -15.74 -6.02
CA LYS A 67 -16.19 -16.19 -5.34
C LYS A 67 -16.04 -16.22 -3.82
N THR A 68 -14.82 -16.51 -3.36
CA THR A 68 -14.45 -16.49 -1.95
C THR A 68 -13.13 -15.76 -1.81
N PRO A 69 -12.99 -14.78 -0.89
CA PRO A 69 -11.73 -14.06 -0.71
C PRO A 69 -10.59 -15.04 -0.44
N PRO A 70 -9.43 -14.90 -1.11
CA PRO A 70 -8.33 -15.86 -1.03
C PRO A 70 -7.78 -16.03 0.40
N TYR A 71 -7.93 -15.00 1.24
CA TYR A 71 -7.45 -15.01 2.63
C TYR A 71 -8.55 -15.26 3.66
N ARG A 72 -9.76 -15.66 3.24
CA ARG A 72 -10.92 -15.80 4.13
C ARG A 72 -10.59 -16.65 5.37
N ASP A 73 -10.11 -17.86 5.15
CA ASP A 73 -9.92 -18.82 6.25
C ASP A 73 -8.76 -18.38 7.16
N TYR A 74 -7.69 -17.84 6.58
CA TYR A 74 -6.59 -17.24 7.33
C TYR A 74 -7.07 -16.10 8.25
N ILE A 75 -7.89 -15.18 7.74
CA ILE A 75 -8.45 -14.07 8.52
C ILE A 75 -9.36 -14.60 9.63
N LEU A 76 -10.17 -15.62 9.36
CA LEU A 76 -11.05 -16.23 10.37
C LEU A 76 -10.23 -16.87 11.51
N ILE A 77 -9.18 -17.62 11.17
CA ILE A 77 -8.27 -18.22 12.16
C ILE A 77 -7.63 -17.15 13.04
N LEU A 78 -7.06 -16.10 12.45
CA LEU A 78 -6.43 -15.01 13.21
C LEU A 78 -7.43 -14.31 14.14
N ARG A 79 -8.66 -14.07 13.66
CA ARG A 79 -9.72 -13.44 14.45
C ARG A 79 -10.08 -14.29 15.66
N ASP A 80 -10.24 -15.59 15.46
CA ASP A 80 -10.70 -16.50 16.51
C ASP A 80 -9.59 -16.71 17.57
N LEU A 81 -8.33 -16.83 17.14
CA LEU A 81 -7.16 -16.85 18.03
C LEU A 81 -7.03 -15.55 18.82
N ARG A 82 -7.20 -14.39 18.17
CA ARG A 82 -7.17 -13.10 18.87
C ARG A 82 -8.24 -13.00 19.94
N ASN A 83 -9.45 -13.45 19.64
CA ASN A 83 -10.57 -13.45 20.58
C ASN A 83 -10.35 -14.43 21.74
N LYS A 84 -9.68 -15.58 21.48
CA LYS A 84 -9.21 -16.48 22.54
C LYS A 84 -8.21 -15.77 23.46
N TYR A 85 -7.15 -15.17 22.91
CA TYR A 85 -6.14 -14.48 23.72
C TYR A 85 -6.68 -13.29 24.52
N LYS A 86 -7.68 -12.57 23.99
CA LYS A 86 -8.39 -11.54 24.75
C LYS A 86 -9.14 -12.08 25.97
N ARG A 87 -9.72 -13.27 25.88
CA ARG A 87 -10.43 -13.92 27.00
C ARG A 87 -9.47 -14.44 28.07
N GLU A 88 -8.27 -14.84 27.65
CA GLU A 88 -7.18 -15.31 28.53
C GLU A 88 -6.34 -14.16 29.12
N ASP A 89 -6.72 -12.91 28.87
CA ASP A 89 -5.94 -11.70 29.20
C ASP A 89 -4.48 -11.72 28.68
N ASN A 90 -4.25 -12.49 27.60
CA ASN A 90 -2.97 -12.56 26.93
C ASN A 90 -2.83 -11.39 25.94
N ILE A 91 -2.37 -10.25 26.46
CA ILE A 91 -2.17 -9.02 25.70
C ILE A 91 -1.20 -9.21 24.53
N VAL A 92 -0.09 -9.92 24.76
CA VAL A 92 0.95 -10.15 23.74
C VAL A 92 0.39 -10.97 22.58
N GLY A 93 -0.27 -12.10 22.87
CA GLY A 93 -0.88 -12.95 21.85
C GLY A 93 -1.94 -12.22 21.03
N SER A 94 -2.81 -11.44 21.71
CA SER A 94 -3.84 -10.62 21.05
C SER A 94 -3.23 -9.57 20.11
N ASN A 95 -2.13 -8.93 20.52
CA ASN A 95 -1.42 -7.95 19.70
C ASN A 95 -0.68 -8.60 18.53
N CYS A 96 -0.06 -9.76 18.72
CA CYS A 96 0.57 -10.52 17.64
C CYS A 96 -0.44 -10.90 16.54
N MET A 97 -1.62 -11.41 16.91
CA MET A 97 -2.66 -11.75 15.92
C MET A 97 -3.17 -10.51 15.17
N LYS A 98 -3.30 -9.37 15.86
CA LYS A 98 -3.64 -8.09 15.22
C LYS A 98 -2.55 -7.66 14.22
N LEU A 99 -1.28 -7.77 14.61
CA LEU A 99 -0.15 -7.41 13.78
C LEU A 99 -0.13 -8.26 12.51
N LEU A 100 -0.22 -9.59 12.64
CA LEU A 100 -0.23 -10.51 11.50
C LEU A 100 -1.36 -10.17 10.50
N GLY A 101 -2.58 -9.92 10.99
CA GLY A 101 -3.70 -9.54 10.14
C GLY A 101 -3.46 -8.22 9.39
N ASN A 102 -2.90 -7.22 10.05
CA ASN A 102 -2.58 -5.93 9.42
C ASN A 102 -1.39 -6.03 8.44
N SER A 103 -0.39 -6.84 8.77
CA SER A 103 0.79 -7.06 7.94
C SER A 103 0.44 -7.74 6.61
N LEU A 104 -0.55 -8.62 6.58
CA LEU A 104 -1.02 -9.25 5.34
C LEU A 104 -1.41 -8.20 4.29
N TYR A 105 -2.18 -7.19 4.68
CA TYR A 105 -2.55 -6.09 3.78
C TYR A 105 -1.31 -5.33 3.31
N GLY A 106 -0.46 -4.89 4.24
CA GLY A 106 0.74 -4.11 3.92
C GLY A 106 1.70 -4.83 2.99
N LYS A 107 1.88 -6.14 3.17
CA LYS A 107 2.71 -6.98 2.30
C LYS A 107 2.12 -7.18 0.91
N SER A 108 0.80 -7.28 0.79
CA SER A 108 0.12 -7.48 -0.50
C SER A 108 0.24 -6.26 -1.43
N ILE A 109 0.52 -5.08 -0.88
CA ILE A 109 0.70 -3.83 -1.64
C ILE A 109 2.14 -3.32 -1.61
N GLN A 110 3.06 -4.10 -1.02
CA GLN A 110 4.46 -3.71 -0.92
C GLN A 110 5.03 -3.60 -2.33
N LYS A 111 5.65 -2.46 -2.64
CA LYS A 111 6.42 -2.31 -3.87
C LYS A 111 7.70 -3.12 -3.75
N ASP A 112 8.12 -3.68 -4.88
CA ASP A 112 9.44 -4.30 -4.97
C ASP A 112 10.50 -3.25 -4.61
N ILE A 113 11.41 -3.67 -3.74
CA ILE A 113 12.54 -2.87 -3.32
C ILE A 113 13.71 -3.39 -4.14
N ASN A 114 14.02 -2.69 -5.21
CA ASN A 114 15.14 -3.03 -6.09
C ASN A 114 16.41 -2.32 -5.65
N THR A 115 16.39 -1.57 -4.55
CA THR A 115 17.57 -0.85 -4.06
C THR A 115 17.97 -1.28 -2.67
N SER A 116 19.27 -1.47 -2.47
CA SER A 116 19.87 -1.77 -1.17
C SER A 116 20.76 -0.61 -0.75
N ARG A 117 20.88 -0.40 0.56
CA ARG A 117 21.77 0.60 1.15
C ARG A 117 22.88 -0.07 1.93
N HIS A 118 24.11 0.26 1.58
CA HIS A 118 25.31 -0.29 2.20
C HIS A 118 26.17 0.82 2.80
N LEU A 119 26.87 0.51 3.90
CA LEU A 119 27.89 1.39 4.46
C LEU A 119 29.26 0.90 3.99
N TRP A 120 29.90 1.64 3.10
CA TRP A 120 31.18 1.28 2.49
C TRP A 120 32.31 2.24 2.87
N SER A 121 33.52 1.71 3.01
CA SER A 121 34.72 2.54 3.12
C SER A 121 35.10 3.14 1.77
N GLU A 122 35.93 4.19 1.74
CA GLU A 122 36.43 4.76 0.48
C GLU A 122 37.13 3.71 -0.41
N VAL A 123 37.87 2.78 0.22
CA VAL A 123 38.56 1.69 -0.50
C VAL A 123 37.56 0.73 -1.12
N THR A 124 36.52 0.35 -0.36
CA THR A 124 35.47 -0.55 -0.82
C THR A 124 34.64 0.08 -1.94
N LEU A 125 34.32 1.37 -1.82
CA LEU A 125 33.59 2.11 -2.85
C LEU A 125 34.41 2.14 -4.14
N LYS A 126 35.69 2.51 -4.10
CA LYS A 126 36.54 2.55 -5.31
C LYS A 126 36.69 1.18 -5.96
N ALA A 127 36.76 0.10 -5.18
CA ALA A 127 36.92 -1.26 -5.70
C ALA A 127 35.64 -1.83 -6.33
N ASN A 128 34.46 -1.40 -5.87
CA ASN A 128 33.16 -1.91 -6.31
C ASN A 128 32.29 -0.83 -6.97
N PHE A 129 32.91 0.23 -7.51
CA PHE A 129 32.18 1.28 -8.21
C PHE A 129 31.84 0.82 -9.62
N ASP A 130 30.56 0.58 -9.88
CA ASP A 130 30.04 0.13 -11.16
C ASP A 130 28.72 0.83 -11.53
N SER A 131 28.06 0.37 -12.59
CA SER A 131 26.78 0.91 -13.06
C SER A 131 25.60 0.63 -12.14
N HIS A 132 25.73 -0.27 -11.15
CA HIS A 132 24.68 -0.59 -10.20
C HIS A 132 24.62 0.42 -9.06
N VAL A 133 25.69 1.19 -8.82
CA VAL A 133 25.69 2.28 -7.85
C VAL A 133 24.86 3.45 -8.38
N ILE A 134 23.67 3.65 -7.79
CA ILE A 134 22.76 4.73 -8.17
C ILE A 134 23.17 6.03 -7.49
N HIS A 135 23.51 5.94 -6.20
CA HIS A 135 23.81 7.10 -5.37
C HIS A 135 24.81 6.73 -4.28
N TYR A 136 25.67 7.68 -3.91
CA TYR A 136 26.54 7.54 -2.74
C TYR A 136 26.65 8.88 -2.01
N GLU A 137 26.53 8.83 -0.69
CA GLU A 137 26.61 9.99 0.19
C GLU A 137 27.72 9.79 1.21
N LYS A 138 28.61 10.78 1.35
CA LYS A 138 29.69 10.74 2.35
C LYS A 138 29.11 11.03 3.73
N VAL A 139 29.23 10.07 4.65
CA VAL A 139 28.74 10.23 6.04
C VAL A 139 29.81 10.84 6.93
N ASN A 140 31.06 10.41 6.76
CA ASN A 140 32.22 10.87 7.52
C ASN A 140 33.48 10.74 6.65
N ASP A 141 34.66 11.08 7.19
CA ASP A 141 35.89 11.12 6.41
C ASP A 141 36.28 9.79 5.74
N SER A 142 35.81 8.66 6.26
CA SER A 142 36.20 7.33 5.80
C SER A 142 35.07 6.46 5.24
N GLN A 143 33.80 6.86 5.38
CA GLN A 143 32.63 6.03 5.06
C GLN A 143 31.58 6.75 4.22
N TYR A 144 30.90 5.95 3.40
CA TYR A 144 29.86 6.34 2.46
C TYR A 144 28.63 5.46 2.64
N ILE A 145 27.44 6.04 2.61
CA ILE A 145 26.19 5.29 2.37
C ILE A 145 26.03 5.18 0.86
N VAL A 146 25.97 3.96 0.36
CA VAL A 146 25.91 3.64 -1.07
C VAL A 146 24.58 2.94 -1.34
N GLU A 147 23.79 3.51 -2.24
CA GLU A 147 22.55 2.93 -2.74
C GLU A 147 22.82 2.21 -4.06
N ILE A 148 22.53 0.91 -4.09
CA ILE A 148 22.84 0.00 -5.20
C ILE A 148 21.52 -0.55 -5.74
N ASN A 149 21.41 -0.64 -7.06
CA ASN A 149 20.32 -1.36 -7.72
C ASN A 149 20.62 -2.87 -7.68
N GLU A 150 19.77 -3.64 -7.03
CA GLU A 150 19.81 -5.10 -7.10
C GLU A 150 19.41 -5.53 -8.52
N GLU A 151 20.24 -6.36 -9.17
CA GLU A 151 19.89 -6.96 -10.45
C GLU A 151 18.57 -7.72 -10.32
N GLU A 152 17.70 -7.58 -11.32
CA GLU A 152 16.48 -8.39 -11.42
C GLU A 152 16.91 -9.86 -11.53
N LYS A 153 16.81 -10.59 -10.42
CA LYS A 153 16.92 -12.04 -10.46
C LYS A 153 15.76 -12.53 -11.32
N GLU A 154 16.07 -13.06 -12.49
CA GLU A 154 15.10 -13.83 -13.28
C GLU A 154 14.48 -14.87 -12.35
N PHE A 155 13.18 -14.74 -12.09
CA PHE A 155 12.43 -15.79 -11.43
C PHE A 155 12.42 -16.97 -12.40
N ASP A 156 13.24 -17.97 -12.12
CA ASP A 156 13.17 -19.25 -12.81
C ASP A 156 11.81 -19.89 -12.45
N CYS A 157 10.81 -19.67 -13.30
CA CYS A 157 9.45 -20.19 -13.15
C CYS A 157 9.39 -21.72 -13.37
N THR A 158 10.54 -22.42 -13.39
CA THR A 158 10.55 -23.87 -13.45
C THR A 158 9.96 -24.45 -12.16
N PRO A 159 8.85 -25.20 -12.24
CA PRO A 159 8.30 -25.84 -11.06
C PRO A 159 9.35 -26.81 -10.50
N PRO A 160 9.52 -26.86 -9.15
CA PRO A 160 10.45 -27.81 -8.55
C PRO A 160 10.05 -29.22 -9.01
N LYS A 161 11.01 -29.95 -9.59
CA LYS A 161 10.81 -31.34 -9.99
C LYS A 161 10.31 -32.10 -8.77
N SER A 162 9.13 -32.69 -8.90
CA SER A 162 8.57 -33.57 -7.87
C SER A 162 9.52 -34.75 -7.68
N THR A 163 10.14 -34.82 -6.49
CA THR A 163 10.94 -35.97 -6.05
C THR A 163 10.06 -37.01 -5.39
#